data_AF-A0A2V9IZY8-F1
#
_entry.id   AF-A0A2V9IZY8-F1
#
_cell.length_a   1.000
_cell.length_b   1.000
_cell.length_c   1.000
_cell.angle_alpha   90.00
_cell.angle_beta   90.00
_cell.angle_gamma   90.00
#
_symmetry.space_group_name_H-M   'P 1'
#
loop_
_entity.id
_entity.type
_entity.pdbx_description
1 polymer ?
#
loop_
_entity_poly.entity_id
_entity_poly.type
_entity_poly.pdbx_seq_one_letter_code
_entity_poly.pdbx_strand_id
1 'polypeptide(L)'
;MPYFSERVLGAAPRTIEEITPGAWKGLVAAIEVRIRNGSFGNSFPEQCPDGRGVTGTDSRLMGDAIQGQFRHLTWPLNADERTGGFQALDLVEFCYENVACPRQYGHHSFFGHDHLAFDVDQGRTEFREDVNKVFARNGLAFNLEENGQVVRLASPVLSEALSSAVFTTGDLKLDELLETARVKFLSHEPAIRQEGLEKLWDAWERLKTIEPGKDKRESVSRILDKASSELTFRGLLEEEARALTDVGNSFMIRHTETGKTPISRSEHVDYLFHRLFAIIRLLLRSSGRGG
;
A
#
# COMPACT_ATOMS: atom_id res chain seq x y z
N MET A 1 17.94 -14.50 3.46
CA MET A 1 18.54 -14.62 4.82
C MET A 1 18.85 -13.24 5.40
N PRO A 2 18.59 -13.04 6.70
CA PRO A 2 18.94 -11.79 7.38
C PRO A 2 20.46 -11.62 7.50
N TYR A 3 20.95 -10.39 7.34
CA TYR A 3 22.35 -10.01 7.55
C TYR A 3 22.69 -9.93 9.04
N PHE A 4 23.98 -9.87 9.37
CA PHE A 4 24.43 -9.90 10.77
C PHE A 4 23.79 -8.81 11.63
N SER A 5 23.75 -7.56 11.14
CA SER A 5 23.11 -6.44 11.85
C SER A 5 21.63 -6.68 12.10
N GLU A 6 20.89 -7.21 11.11
CA GLU A 6 19.47 -7.54 11.24
C GLU A 6 19.23 -8.62 12.31
N ARG A 7 20.15 -9.59 12.44
CA ARG A 7 20.05 -10.64 13.47
C ARG A 7 20.39 -10.14 14.88
N VAL A 8 21.26 -9.14 14.99
CA VAL A 8 21.76 -8.63 16.29
C VAL A 8 20.93 -7.45 16.80
N LEU A 9 20.53 -6.54 15.92
CA LEU A 9 19.85 -5.28 16.25
C LEU A 9 18.36 -5.31 15.92
N GLY A 10 17.89 -6.33 15.18
CA GLY A 10 16.56 -6.36 14.59
C GLY A 10 16.52 -5.69 13.21
N ALA A 11 15.40 -5.88 12.51
CA ALA A 11 15.15 -5.21 11.23
C ALA A 11 14.90 -3.71 11.45
N ALA A 12 15.33 -2.89 10.49
CA ALA A 12 15.03 -1.46 10.52
C ALA A 12 13.51 -1.22 10.49
N PRO A 13 12.99 -0.24 11.27
CA PRO A 13 11.59 0.13 11.20
C PRO A 13 11.24 0.63 9.80
N ARG A 14 10.08 0.17 9.29
CA ARG A 14 9.62 0.46 7.93
C ARG A 14 8.61 1.61 7.95
N THR A 15 9.10 2.83 8.09
CA THR A 15 8.28 4.04 8.28
C THR A 15 8.51 5.10 7.21
N ILE A 16 9.44 4.88 6.26
CA ILE A 16 9.79 5.84 5.22
C ILE A 16 8.85 5.65 4.03
N GLU A 17 8.18 6.72 3.60
CA GLU A 17 7.25 6.70 2.45
C GLU A 17 7.83 7.32 1.18
N GLU A 18 9.01 7.96 1.26
CA GLU A 18 9.71 8.47 0.09
C GLU A 18 10.79 7.49 -0.37
N ILE A 19 10.87 7.24 -1.68
CA ILE A 19 11.96 6.45 -2.27
C ILE A 19 13.30 7.19 -2.06
N THR A 20 14.08 6.68 -1.11
CA THR A 20 15.41 7.22 -0.77
C THR A 20 16.42 6.96 -1.91
N PRO A 21 17.54 7.70 -1.98
CA PRO A 21 18.59 7.42 -2.97
C PRO A 21 19.13 5.99 -2.90
N GLY A 22 19.27 5.42 -1.70
CA GLY A 22 19.70 4.03 -1.51
C GLY A 22 18.67 3.03 -2.03
N ALA A 23 17.38 3.28 -1.78
CA ALA A 23 16.31 2.46 -2.31
C ALA A 23 16.25 2.52 -3.83
N TRP A 24 16.35 3.70 -4.43
CA TRP A 24 16.36 3.87 -5.89
C TRP A 24 17.48 3.07 -6.54
N LYS A 25 18.71 3.15 -6.02
CA LYS A 25 19.84 2.35 -6.50
C LYS A 25 19.57 0.85 -6.41
N GLY A 26 18.95 0.41 -5.31
CA GLY A 26 18.56 -0.99 -5.12
C GLY A 26 17.51 -1.46 -6.14
N LEU A 27 16.49 -0.65 -6.40
CA LEU A 27 15.44 -0.95 -7.40
C LEU A 27 16.01 -0.99 -8.81
N VAL A 28 16.80 0.01 -9.20
CA VAL A 28 17.47 0.04 -10.51
C VAL A 28 18.36 -1.18 -10.68
N ALA A 29 19.16 -1.54 -9.67
CA ALA A 29 20.00 -2.74 -9.74
C ALA A 29 19.16 -4.04 -9.86
N ALA A 30 18.04 -4.14 -9.15
CA ALA A 30 17.14 -5.27 -9.27
C ALA A 30 16.61 -5.41 -10.70
N ILE A 31 16.16 -4.31 -11.32
CA ILE A 31 15.63 -4.27 -12.70
C ILE A 31 16.74 -4.57 -13.72
N GLU A 32 17.90 -3.93 -13.60
CA GLU A 32 19.04 -4.11 -14.52
C GLU A 32 19.52 -5.56 -14.59
N VAL A 33 19.55 -6.27 -13.45
CA VAL A 33 19.88 -7.70 -13.44
C VAL A 33 18.87 -8.52 -14.27
N ARG A 34 17.57 -8.17 -14.21
CA ARG A 34 16.52 -8.83 -15.01
C ARG A 34 16.60 -8.48 -16.49
N ILE A 35 17.02 -7.27 -16.85
CA ILE A 35 17.27 -6.94 -18.25
C ILE A 35 18.41 -7.81 -18.79
N ARG A 36 19.52 -7.89 -18.03
CA ARG A 36 20.74 -8.58 -18.47
C ARG A 36 20.61 -10.09 -18.55
N ASN A 37 19.82 -10.71 -17.69
CA ASN A 37 19.61 -12.16 -17.73
C ASN A 37 18.47 -12.59 -18.67
N GLY A 38 17.80 -11.63 -19.33
CA GLY A 38 16.72 -11.90 -20.27
C GLY A 38 15.35 -12.08 -19.61
N SER A 39 15.18 -11.81 -18.32
CA SER A 39 13.92 -12.01 -17.58
C SER A 39 12.72 -11.26 -18.15
N PHE A 40 12.90 -10.21 -18.94
CA PHE A 40 11.80 -9.51 -19.61
C PHE A 40 11.57 -9.97 -21.06
N GLY A 41 12.32 -10.98 -21.54
CA GLY A 41 12.26 -11.47 -22.91
C GLY A 41 10.93 -12.10 -23.31
N ASN A 42 10.09 -12.51 -22.35
CA ASN A 42 8.75 -13.00 -22.64
C ASN A 42 7.84 -11.89 -23.20
N SER A 43 7.94 -10.68 -22.65
CA SER A 43 7.16 -9.50 -23.08
C SER A 43 7.91 -8.66 -24.11
N PHE A 44 9.24 -8.57 -24.01
CA PHE A 44 10.10 -7.76 -24.86
C PHE A 44 11.22 -8.63 -25.45
N PRO A 45 10.91 -9.52 -26.41
CA PRO A 45 11.85 -10.54 -26.87
C PRO A 45 12.97 -9.97 -27.73
N GLU A 46 14.21 -10.20 -27.33
CA GLU A 46 15.34 -10.17 -28.26
C GLU A 46 15.33 -11.49 -29.05
N GLN A 47 15.21 -11.41 -30.37
CA GLN A 47 15.13 -12.58 -31.24
C GLN A 47 16.51 -12.99 -31.72
N CYS A 48 16.74 -14.31 -31.80
CA CYS A 48 17.86 -14.86 -32.55
C CYS A 48 17.84 -14.28 -33.99
N PRO A 49 18.99 -13.92 -34.61
CA PRO A 49 19.02 -13.34 -35.95
C PRO A 49 18.36 -14.19 -37.04
N ASP A 50 18.26 -15.50 -36.85
CA ASP A 50 17.58 -16.43 -37.77
C ASP A 50 16.13 -16.75 -37.37
N GLY A 51 15.59 -16.10 -36.34
CA GLY A 51 14.21 -16.19 -35.88
C GLY A 51 13.86 -17.46 -35.09
N ARG A 52 14.84 -18.28 -34.69
CA ARG A 52 14.60 -19.60 -34.07
C ARG A 52 14.35 -19.61 -32.56
N GLY A 53 14.25 -18.45 -31.92
CA GLY A 53 13.96 -18.35 -30.50
C GLY A 53 14.33 -17.00 -29.90
N VAL A 54 13.81 -16.77 -28.70
CA VAL A 54 14.16 -15.61 -27.88
C VAL A 54 15.50 -15.87 -27.19
N THR A 55 16.39 -14.89 -27.22
CA THR A 55 17.75 -14.99 -26.65
C THR A 55 17.94 -14.12 -25.42
N GLY A 56 17.03 -13.18 -25.18
CA GLY A 56 17.16 -12.20 -24.11
C GLY A 56 16.04 -11.17 -24.11
N THR A 57 16.33 -10.02 -23.51
CA THR A 57 15.44 -8.86 -23.44
C THR A 57 15.85 -7.83 -24.48
N ASP A 58 14.94 -7.45 -25.38
CA ASP A 58 15.10 -6.26 -26.22
C ASP A 58 14.93 -5.02 -25.35
N SER A 59 16.05 -4.54 -24.81
CA SER A 59 16.09 -3.36 -23.95
C SER A 59 15.63 -2.08 -24.65
N ARG A 60 15.68 -2.02 -25.99
CA ARG A 60 15.18 -0.86 -26.73
C ARG A 60 13.65 -0.90 -26.78
N LEU A 61 13.06 -2.05 -27.11
CA LEU A 61 11.61 -2.24 -27.13
C LEU A 61 10.98 -2.04 -25.73
N MET A 62 11.63 -2.56 -24.69
CA MET A 62 11.20 -2.31 -23.30
C MET A 62 11.27 -0.81 -22.97
N GLY A 63 12.32 -0.12 -23.40
CA GLY A 63 12.47 1.33 -23.26
C GLY A 63 11.36 2.11 -23.98
N ASP A 64 11.03 1.73 -25.22
CA ASP A 64 9.94 2.35 -25.99
C ASP A 64 8.58 2.15 -25.26
N ALA A 65 8.34 0.97 -24.69
CA ALA A 65 7.12 0.69 -23.90
C ALA A 65 7.05 1.52 -22.61
N ILE A 66 8.17 1.69 -21.92
CA ILE A 66 8.27 2.56 -20.75
C ILE A 66 8.03 4.02 -21.15
N GLN A 67 8.69 4.54 -22.18
CA GLN A 67 8.49 5.93 -22.60
C GLN A 67 7.06 6.22 -23.06
N GLY A 68 6.34 5.20 -23.54
CA GLY A 68 4.91 5.29 -23.86
C GLY A 68 3.98 5.43 -22.65
N GLN A 69 4.40 4.98 -21.45
CA GLN A 69 3.58 4.96 -20.24
C GLN A 69 4.04 5.96 -19.17
N PHE A 70 5.33 6.32 -19.18
CA PHE A 70 5.97 7.15 -18.16
C PHE A 70 6.46 8.48 -18.76
N ARG A 71 5.87 9.61 -18.36
CA ARG A 71 6.18 10.93 -18.96
C ARG A 71 7.57 11.47 -18.64
N HIS A 72 8.14 11.11 -17.50
CA HIS A 72 9.36 11.73 -16.95
C HIS A 72 10.41 10.71 -16.50
N LEU A 73 10.26 9.45 -16.90
CA LEU A 73 11.25 8.41 -16.62
C LEU A 73 12.28 8.38 -17.74
N THR A 74 13.55 8.50 -17.38
CA THR A 74 14.68 8.38 -18.31
C THR A 74 14.98 6.91 -18.61
N TRP A 75 15.37 6.62 -19.85
CA TRP A 75 15.80 5.29 -20.28
C TRP A 75 17.11 5.39 -21.08
N PRO A 76 18.13 4.54 -20.83
CA PRO A 76 18.22 3.55 -19.76
C PRO A 76 18.10 4.14 -18.36
N LEU A 77 17.77 3.30 -17.37
CA LEU A 77 17.62 3.75 -15.99
C LEU A 77 18.95 4.29 -15.44
N ASN A 78 18.90 5.45 -14.79
CA ASN A 78 20.06 6.04 -14.14
C ASN A 78 19.92 5.94 -12.61
N ALA A 79 20.82 5.17 -11.98
CA ALA A 79 20.80 4.94 -10.53
C ALA A 79 21.12 6.18 -9.69
N ASP A 80 21.72 7.21 -10.28
CA ASP A 80 22.04 8.48 -9.62
C ASP A 80 21.00 9.58 -9.90
N GLU A 81 20.10 9.38 -10.87
CA GLU A 81 19.02 10.30 -11.21
C GLU A 81 17.68 9.71 -10.80
N ARG A 82 17.15 10.18 -9.67
CA ARG A 82 15.86 9.68 -9.14
C ARG A 82 14.71 10.18 -9.98
N THR A 83 13.77 9.28 -10.26
CA THR A 83 12.41 9.67 -10.64
C THR A 83 11.57 10.01 -9.39
N GLY A 84 10.37 10.57 -9.59
CA GLY A 84 9.42 10.83 -8.51
C GLY A 84 9.01 9.54 -7.79
N GLY A 85 8.71 9.63 -6.49
CA GLY A 85 8.40 8.45 -5.66
C GLY A 85 7.34 7.52 -6.24
N PHE A 86 6.22 8.07 -6.75
CA PHE A 86 5.17 7.27 -7.39
C PHE A 86 5.62 6.64 -8.71
N GLN A 87 6.34 7.37 -9.56
CA GLN A 87 6.87 6.81 -10.81
C GLN A 87 7.82 5.63 -10.56
N ALA A 88 8.57 5.63 -9.45
CA ALA A 88 9.41 4.49 -9.08
C ALA A 88 8.58 3.27 -8.63
N LEU A 89 7.43 3.48 -7.97
CA LEU A 89 6.51 2.40 -7.60
C LEU A 89 5.76 1.86 -8.82
N ASP A 90 5.26 2.74 -9.69
CA ASP A 90 4.63 2.39 -10.96
C ASP A 90 5.58 1.57 -11.85
N LEU A 91 6.87 1.93 -11.86
CA LEU A 91 7.90 1.17 -12.59
C LEU A 91 8.09 -0.24 -12.00
N VAL A 92 8.01 -0.38 -10.67
CA VAL A 92 8.06 -1.70 -10.01
C VAL A 92 6.86 -2.56 -10.43
N GLU A 93 5.65 -2.01 -10.46
CA GLU A 93 4.45 -2.73 -10.92
C GLU A 93 4.56 -3.10 -12.40
N PHE A 94 4.98 -2.17 -13.26
CA PHE A 94 5.24 -2.44 -14.68
C PHE A 94 6.25 -3.59 -14.88
N CYS A 95 7.34 -3.59 -14.11
CA CYS A 95 8.31 -4.68 -14.15
C CYS A 95 7.69 -6.00 -13.66
N TYR A 96 6.88 -5.99 -12.60
CA TYR A 96 6.20 -7.19 -12.10
C TYR A 96 5.27 -7.81 -13.14
N GLU A 97 4.54 -6.98 -13.89
CA GLU A 97 3.63 -7.45 -14.94
C GLU A 97 4.37 -8.20 -16.05
N ASN A 98 5.61 -7.79 -16.36
CA ASN A 98 6.37 -8.23 -17.53
C ASN A 98 7.54 -9.19 -17.23
N VAL A 99 7.86 -9.43 -15.96
CA VAL A 99 8.99 -10.27 -15.56
C VAL A 99 8.65 -11.77 -15.65
N ALA A 100 9.61 -12.55 -16.12
CA ALA A 100 9.59 -14.00 -16.07
C ALA A 100 11.00 -14.57 -15.73
N CYS A 101 11.05 -15.80 -15.26
CA CYS A 101 12.31 -16.52 -15.02
C CYS A 101 12.76 -17.19 -16.33
N PRO A 102 13.91 -16.80 -16.92
CA PRO A 102 14.39 -17.38 -18.16
C PRO A 102 14.96 -18.78 -17.91
N ARG A 103 14.60 -19.71 -18.79
CA ARG A 103 15.00 -21.11 -18.78
C ARG A 103 15.65 -21.45 -20.12
N GLN A 104 16.93 -21.78 -20.10
CA GLN A 104 17.61 -22.28 -21.29
C GLN A 104 16.97 -23.61 -21.73
N TYR A 105 16.57 -23.68 -23.00
CA TYR A 105 16.08 -24.94 -23.60
C TYR A 105 16.89 -25.39 -24.81
N GLY A 106 17.76 -24.52 -25.35
CA GLY A 106 18.63 -24.84 -26.46
C GLY A 106 19.82 -23.90 -26.54
N HIS A 107 20.91 -24.37 -27.14
CA HIS A 107 22.11 -23.57 -27.40
C HIS A 107 22.35 -23.47 -28.90
N HIS A 108 22.52 -22.24 -29.41
CA HIS A 108 22.76 -21.96 -30.82
C HIS A 108 24.25 -21.68 -31.08
N SER A 109 25.03 -22.73 -31.32
CA SER A 109 26.50 -22.67 -31.40
C SER A 109 27.05 -21.71 -32.46
N PHE A 110 26.37 -21.53 -33.61
CA PHE A 110 26.83 -20.63 -34.67
C PHE A 110 26.83 -19.15 -34.24
N PHE A 111 25.86 -18.75 -33.39
CA PHE A 111 25.76 -17.39 -32.87
C PHE A 111 26.29 -17.28 -31.43
N GLY A 112 26.51 -18.41 -30.75
CA GLY A 112 27.11 -18.45 -29.41
C GLY A 112 26.17 -18.01 -28.30
N HIS A 113 24.85 -18.13 -28.48
CA HIS A 113 23.85 -17.76 -27.49
C HIS A 113 22.89 -18.91 -27.15
N ASP A 114 22.15 -18.73 -26.07
CA ASP A 114 21.11 -19.65 -25.63
C ASP A 114 19.72 -19.18 -26.05
N HIS A 115 18.84 -20.12 -26.34
CA HIS A 115 17.42 -19.86 -26.52
C HIS A 115 16.68 -20.08 -25.19
N LEU A 116 15.78 -19.15 -24.88
CA LEU A 116 15.12 -19.02 -23.61
C LEU A 116 13.61 -19.33 -23.72
N ALA A 117 13.13 -20.13 -22.77
CA ALA A 117 11.74 -20.25 -22.40
C ALA A 117 11.52 -19.49 -21.08
N PHE A 118 10.27 -19.25 -20.70
CA PHE A 118 9.96 -18.34 -19.60
C PHE A 118 8.96 -18.94 -18.61
N ASP A 119 9.31 -18.89 -17.32
CA ASP A 119 8.43 -19.22 -16.20
C ASP A 119 7.99 -17.93 -15.49
N VAL A 120 6.75 -17.51 -15.75
CA VAL A 120 6.21 -16.21 -15.28
C VAL A 120 6.04 -16.22 -13.76
N ASP A 121 5.48 -17.29 -13.19
CA ASP A 121 5.18 -17.34 -11.76
C ASP A 121 6.45 -17.33 -10.92
N GLN A 122 7.48 -18.06 -11.36
CA GLN A 122 8.78 -18.02 -10.72
C GLN A 122 9.42 -16.64 -10.85
N GLY A 123 9.39 -16.03 -12.05
CA GLY A 123 9.98 -14.71 -12.27
C GLY A 123 9.36 -13.63 -11.39
N ARG A 124 8.03 -13.65 -11.26
CA ARG A 124 7.27 -12.76 -10.37
C ARG A 124 7.62 -12.96 -8.91
N THR A 125 7.73 -14.22 -8.48
CA THR A 125 8.13 -14.56 -7.10
C THR A 125 9.52 -14.01 -6.79
N GLU A 126 10.52 -14.28 -7.64
CA GLU A 126 11.90 -13.84 -7.46
C GLU A 126 12.03 -12.30 -7.52
N PHE A 127 11.30 -11.65 -8.42
CA PHE A 127 11.29 -10.18 -8.50
C PHE A 127 10.68 -9.54 -7.26
N ARG A 128 9.54 -10.06 -6.80
CA ARG A 128 8.87 -9.60 -5.57
C ARG A 128 9.75 -9.73 -4.34
N GLU A 129 10.44 -10.87 -4.19
CA GLU A 129 11.36 -11.09 -3.07
C GLU A 129 12.50 -10.05 -3.06
N ASP A 130 13.11 -9.78 -4.21
CA ASP A 130 14.21 -8.81 -4.31
C ASP A 130 13.75 -7.37 -4.08
N VAL A 131 12.61 -6.97 -4.65
CA VAL A 131 12.03 -5.64 -4.43
C VAL A 131 11.67 -5.44 -2.95
N ASN A 132 10.99 -6.40 -2.33
CA ASN A 132 10.60 -6.30 -0.91
C ASN A 132 11.81 -6.29 0.03
N LYS A 133 12.90 -6.95 -0.37
CA LYS A 133 14.18 -6.86 0.34
C LYS A 133 14.81 -5.48 0.24
N VAL A 134 14.73 -4.82 -0.92
CA VAL A 134 15.14 -3.41 -1.07
C VAL A 134 14.27 -2.51 -0.19
N PHE A 135 12.95 -2.67 -0.21
CA PHE A 135 12.04 -1.88 0.61
C PHE A 135 12.32 -2.05 2.10
N ALA A 136 12.41 -3.29 2.60
CA ALA A 136 12.64 -3.57 4.01
C ALA A 136 13.97 -2.99 4.51
N ARG A 137 15.05 -3.14 3.74
CA ARG A 137 16.40 -2.72 4.16
C ARG A 137 16.63 -1.22 4.09
N ASN A 138 15.83 -0.52 3.29
CA ASN A 138 15.85 0.93 3.23
C ASN A 138 14.79 1.56 4.15
N GLY A 139 14.14 0.78 5.01
CA GLY A 139 13.11 1.28 5.93
C GLY A 139 11.84 1.78 5.23
N LEU A 140 11.61 1.35 3.98
CA LEU A 140 10.45 1.78 3.21
C LEU A 140 9.19 1.05 3.68
N ALA A 141 8.14 1.82 3.92
CA ALA A 141 6.82 1.38 4.35
C ALA A 141 5.98 0.86 3.17
N PHE A 142 6.54 0.05 2.28
CA PHE A 142 5.86 -0.49 1.09
C PHE A 142 6.05 -2.00 0.93
N ASN A 143 5.08 -2.71 0.38
CA ASN A 143 5.23 -4.12 0.04
C ASN A 143 4.68 -4.37 -1.36
N LEU A 144 5.41 -5.10 -2.20
CA LEU A 144 4.89 -5.66 -3.44
C LEU A 144 4.18 -6.97 -3.10
N GLU A 145 2.88 -7.01 -3.32
CA GLU A 145 2.02 -8.17 -3.05
C GLU A 145 2.07 -9.20 -4.19
N GLU A 146 1.51 -10.39 -3.96
CA GLU A 146 1.47 -11.49 -4.94
C GLU A 146 0.62 -11.17 -6.19
N ASN A 147 -0.27 -10.19 -6.10
CA ASN A 147 -1.02 -9.69 -7.24
C ASN A 147 -0.27 -8.62 -8.05
N GLY A 148 0.94 -8.25 -7.63
CA GLY A 148 1.75 -7.22 -8.29
C GLY A 148 1.50 -5.79 -7.84
N GLN A 149 0.63 -5.57 -6.86
CA GLN A 149 0.35 -4.23 -6.35
C GLN A 149 1.33 -3.85 -5.24
N VAL A 150 1.81 -2.61 -5.28
CA VAL A 150 2.55 -2.00 -4.18
C VAL A 150 1.56 -1.44 -3.16
N VAL A 151 1.58 -1.97 -1.95
CA VAL A 151 0.76 -1.50 -0.83
C VAL A 151 1.60 -0.79 0.21
N ARG A 152 1.03 0.20 0.91
CA ARG A 152 1.69 0.84 2.05
C ARG A 152 1.54 -0.04 3.30
N LEU A 153 2.62 -0.18 4.05
CA LEU A 153 2.59 -0.76 5.38
C LEU A 153 2.14 0.31 6.39
N ALA A 154 1.01 0.06 7.04
CA ALA A 154 0.61 0.85 8.21
C ALA A 154 1.58 0.60 9.39
N SER A 155 1.64 1.54 10.34
CA SER A 155 2.32 1.34 11.63
C SER A 155 1.91 -0.01 12.24
N PRO A 156 2.81 -0.82 12.84
CA PRO A 156 2.48 -2.17 13.33
C PRO A 156 1.22 -2.24 14.20
N VAL A 157 1.02 -1.26 15.09
CA VAL A 157 -0.15 -1.17 15.98
C VAL A 157 -1.45 -0.96 15.19
N LEU A 158 -1.39 -0.12 14.16
CA LEU A 158 -2.53 0.16 13.29
C LEU A 158 -2.73 -0.95 12.25
N SER A 159 -1.65 -1.58 11.79
CA SER A 159 -1.66 -2.69 10.85
C SER A 159 -2.35 -3.92 11.45
N GLU A 160 -2.01 -4.32 12.68
CA GLU A 160 -2.71 -5.42 13.36
C GLU A 160 -4.18 -5.09 13.59
N ALA A 161 -4.49 -3.85 14.01
CA ALA A 161 -5.86 -3.42 14.23
C ALA A 161 -6.69 -3.42 12.94
N LEU A 162 -6.09 -3.06 11.80
CA LEU A 162 -6.75 -3.08 10.49
C LEU A 162 -6.83 -4.47 9.87
N SER A 163 -5.81 -5.32 10.04
CA SER A 163 -5.76 -6.65 9.44
C SER A 163 -6.64 -7.67 10.17
N SER A 164 -6.81 -7.51 11.49
CA SER A 164 -7.67 -8.38 12.30
C SER A 164 -9.13 -7.94 12.32
N ALA A 165 -9.44 -6.74 11.82
CA ALA A 165 -10.79 -6.22 11.81
C ALA A 165 -11.65 -6.99 10.81
N VAL A 166 -12.75 -7.54 11.29
CA VAL A 166 -13.84 -8.07 10.47
C VAL A 166 -15.07 -7.24 10.83
N PHE A 167 -15.61 -6.51 9.86
CA PHE A 167 -16.79 -5.68 10.06
C PHE A 167 -18.03 -6.48 9.71
N THR A 168 -18.70 -6.98 10.75
CA THR A 168 -20.01 -7.64 10.68
C THR A 168 -20.94 -6.95 11.67
N THR A 169 -21.20 -5.67 11.42
CA THR A 169 -21.87 -4.81 12.40
C THR A 169 -23.38 -5.02 12.47
N GLY A 170 -23.93 -5.79 11.52
CA GLY A 170 -25.37 -5.94 11.31
C GLY A 170 -25.99 -4.80 10.49
N ASP A 171 -25.18 -3.80 10.09
CA ASP A 171 -25.57 -2.74 9.16
C ASP A 171 -24.65 -2.78 7.93
N LEU A 172 -25.17 -3.28 6.81
CA LEU A 172 -24.38 -3.49 5.59
C LEU A 172 -23.71 -2.19 5.09
N LYS A 173 -24.34 -1.04 5.30
CA LYS A 173 -23.77 0.24 4.86
C LYS A 173 -22.61 0.67 5.74
N LEU A 174 -22.70 0.45 7.05
CA LEU A 174 -21.60 0.67 7.97
C LEU A 174 -20.41 -0.24 7.63
N ASP A 175 -20.67 -1.53 7.36
CA ASP A 175 -19.64 -2.49 6.97
C ASP A 175 -18.92 -2.04 5.67
N GLU A 176 -19.68 -1.63 4.64
CA GLU A 176 -19.14 -1.10 3.38
C GLU A 176 -18.27 0.15 3.59
N LEU A 177 -18.71 1.09 4.45
CA LEU A 177 -17.96 2.31 4.74
C LEU A 177 -16.64 2.00 5.46
N LEU A 178 -16.66 1.09 6.43
CA LEU A 178 -15.47 0.68 7.19
C LEU A 178 -14.46 -0.06 6.31
N GLU A 179 -14.91 -0.98 5.46
CA GLU A 179 -14.02 -1.67 4.51
C GLU A 179 -13.44 -0.70 3.48
N THR A 180 -14.26 0.21 2.94
CA THR A 180 -13.78 1.22 1.99
C THR A 180 -12.73 2.13 2.62
N ALA A 181 -12.97 2.58 3.86
CA ALA A 181 -12.01 3.38 4.62
C ALA A 181 -10.69 2.63 4.82
N ARG A 182 -10.75 1.35 5.22
CA ARG A 182 -9.59 0.49 5.42
C ARG A 182 -8.76 0.32 4.15
N VAL A 183 -9.39 -0.03 3.02
CA VAL A 183 -8.70 -0.24 1.74
C VAL A 183 -8.03 1.06 1.28
N LYS A 184 -8.76 2.18 1.28
CA LYS A 184 -8.23 3.48 0.85
C LYS A 184 -7.08 3.96 1.73
N PHE A 185 -7.18 3.77 3.04
CA PHE A 185 -6.13 4.17 3.99
C PHE A 185 -4.80 3.43 3.78
N LEU A 186 -4.84 2.20 3.25
CA LEU A 186 -3.65 1.39 2.93
C LEU A 186 -3.04 1.72 1.56
N SER A 187 -3.64 2.63 0.79
CA SER A 187 -3.08 3.08 -0.48
C SER A 187 -1.76 3.84 -0.28
N HIS A 188 -0.84 3.65 -1.22
CA HIS A 188 0.39 4.44 -1.30
C HIS A 188 0.12 5.91 -1.66
N GLU A 189 -1.02 6.22 -2.29
CA GLU A 189 -1.38 7.58 -2.72
C GLU A 189 -1.96 8.43 -1.56
N PRO A 190 -1.34 9.57 -1.19
CA PRO A 190 -1.83 10.42 -0.10
C PRO A 190 -3.25 10.94 -0.28
N ALA A 191 -3.65 11.26 -1.53
CA ALA A 191 -5.00 11.72 -1.84
C ALA A 191 -6.04 10.62 -1.56
N ILE A 192 -5.76 9.38 -1.97
CA ILE A 192 -6.64 8.23 -1.69
C ILE A 192 -6.71 7.96 -0.18
N ARG A 193 -5.62 8.12 0.55
CA ARG A 193 -5.64 8.00 2.03
C ARG A 193 -6.52 9.05 2.68
N GLN A 194 -6.48 10.29 2.20
CA GLN A 194 -7.36 11.34 2.68
C GLN A 194 -8.83 10.94 2.46
N GLU A 195 -9.20 10.43 1.28
CA GLU A 195 -10.55 9.90 1.06
C GLU A 195 -10.90 8.74 2.02
N GLY A 196 -9.92 7.90 2.38
CA GLY A 196 -10.08 6.87 3.41
C GLY A 196 -10.44 7.44 4.78
N LEU A 197 -9.82 8.56 5.16
CA LEU A 197 -10.16 9.33 6.37
C LEU A 197 -11.61 9.82 6.32
N GLU A 198 -12.03 10.41 5.20
CA GLU A 198 -13.39 10.90 5.01
C GLU A 198 -14.40 9.76 5.16
N LYS A 199 -14.12 8.60 4.54
CA LYS A 199 -14.97 7.41 4.64
C LYS A 199 -15.05 6.85 6.06
N LEU A 200 -13.98 6.92 6.83
CA LEU A 200 -14.02 6.54 8.24
C LEU A 200 -14.91 7.50 9.05
N TRP A 201 -14.89 8.79 8.73
CA TRP A 201 -15.83 9.75 9.32
C TRP A 201 -17.27 9.48 8.88
N ASP A 202 -17.53 9.14 7.62
CA ASP A 202 -18.87 8.71 7.18
C ASP A 202 -19.35 7.49 7.99
N ALA A 203 -18.46 6.51 8.21
CA ALA A 203 -18.74 5.35 9.06
C ALA A 203 -19.05 5.75 10.51
N TRP A 204 -18.31 6.71 11.08
CA TRP A 204 -18.62 7.28 12.40
C TRP A 204 -20.01 7.89 12.45
N GLU A 205 -20.42 8.63 11.41
CA GLU A 205 -21.76 9.20 11.35
C GLU A 205 -22.87 8.16 11.29
N ARG A 206 -22.63 7.08 10.52
CA ARG A 206 -23.56 5.95 10.44
C ARG A 206 -23.63 5.23 11.79
N LEU A 207 -22.49 4.95 12.43
CA LEU A 207 -22.40 4.30 13.74
C LEU A 207 -23.22 5.04 14.80
N LYS A 208 -23.21 6.38 14.78
CA LYS A 208 -24.03 7.19 15.70
C LYS A 208 -25.55 6.97 15.55
N THR A 209 -26.02 6.22 14.56
CA THR A 209 -27.44 5.97 14.27
C THR A 209 -27.87 4.50 14.32
N ILE A 210 -26.97 3.57 14.69
CA ILE A 210 -27.28 2.13 14.63
C ILE A 210 -28.06 1.59 15.83
N GLU A 211 -28.05 2.30 16.96
CA GLU A 211 -28.81 1.87 18.13
C GLU A 211 -30.26 2.37 18.02
N PRO A 212 -31.25 1.54 18.38
CA PRO A 212 -32.63 1.98 18.47
C PRO A 212 -32.74 3.14 19.47
N GLY A 213 -33.36 4.25 19.07
CA GLY A 213 -33.50 5.44 19.90
C GLY A 213 -34.36 6.49 19.22
N LYS A 214 -34.82 7.49 19.99
CA LYS A 214 -35.62 8.59 19.46
C LYS A 214 -34.79 9.53 18.58
N ASP A 215 -33.52 9.70 18.93
CA ASP A 215 -32.59 10.55 18.20
C ASP A 215 -31.16 9.99 18.19
N LYS A 216 -30.31 10.66 17.42
CA LYS A 216 -28.89 10.34 17.30
C LYS A 216 -28.13 10.44 18.63
N ARG A 217 -28.53 11.33 19.53
CA ARG A 217 -27.84 11.49 20.83
C ARG A 217 -28.11 10.29 21.72
N GLU A 218 -29.35 9.80 21.75
CA GLU A 218 -29.72 8.61 22.50
C GLU A 218 -29.00 7.37 21.96
N SER A 219 -28.95 7.22 20.63
CA SER A 219 -28.21 6.13 19.98
C SER A 219 -26.72 6.14 20.37
N VAL A 220 -26.09 7.31 20.37
CA VAL A 220 -24.71 7.48 20.83
C VAL A 220 -24.55 7.14 22.31
N SER A 221 -25.44 7.63 23.18
CA SER A 221 -25.37 7.29 24.61
C SER A 221 -25.39 5.77 24.80
N ARG A 222 -26.34 5.08 24.16
CA ARG A 222 -26.49 3.63 24.28
C ARG A 222 -25.26 2.86 23.82
N ILE A 223 -24.63 3.25 22.71
CA ILE A 223 -23.43 2.54 22.25
C ILE A 223 -22.23 2.79 23.17
N LEU A 224 -22.11 4.00 23.74
CA LEU A 224 -21.08 4.31 24.73
C LEU A 224 -21.33 3.55 26.05
N ASP A 225 -22.59 3.40 26.47
CA ASP A 225 -22.98 2.66 27.68
C ASP A 225 -22.65 1.16 27.55
N LYS A 226 -22.75 0.60 26.34
CA LYS A 226 -22.28 -0.77 26.05
C LYS A 226 -20.76 -0.91 26.15
N ALA A 227 -20.01 0.17 25.95
CA ALA A 227 -18.56 0.16 25.99
C ALA A 227 -17.97 0.24 27.40
N SER A 228 -18.69 0.83 28.35
CA SER A 228 -18.27 0.85 29.75
C SER A 228 -19.43 1.14 30.69
N SER A 229 -19.55 0.32 31.73
CA SER A 229 -20.41 0.57 32.90
C SER A 229 -19.71 1.38 33.99
N GLU A 230 -18.38 1.54 33.94
CA GLU A 230 -17.63 2.40 34.86
C GLU A 230 -17.77 3.86 34.42
N LEU A 231 -18.28 4.70 35.32
CA LEU A 231 -18.74 6.05 35.02
C LEU A 231 -17.62 7.00 34.57
N THR A 232 -16.42 6.84 35.13
CA THR A 232 -15.27 7.71 34.82
C THR A 232 -14.79 7.47 33.39
N PHE A 233 -14.59 6.22 33.01
CA PHE A 233 -14.19 5.81 31.67
C PHE A 233 -15.32 6.06 30.65
N ARG A 234 -16.58 5.85 31.05
CA ARG A 234 -17.74 6.20 30.22
C ARG A 234 -17.80 7.70 29.92
N GLY A 235 -17.49 8.55 30.90
CA GLY A 235 -17.36 10.00 30.73
C GLY A 235 -16.25 10.37 29.75
N LEU A 236 -15.07 9.75 29.88
CA LEU A 236 -13.95 9.92 28.95
C LEU A 236 -14.35 9.58 27.49
N LEU A 237 -15.06 8.47 27.27
CA LEU A 237 -15.52 8.09 25.92
C LEU A 237 -16.51 9.12 25.33
N GLU A 238 -17.30 9.78 26.18
CA GLU A 238 -18.24 10.81 25.74
C GLU A 238 -17.53 12.10 25.32
N GLU A 239 -16.50 12.49 26.07
CA GLU A 239 -15.65 13.62 25.72
C GLU A 239 -14.91 13.35 24.42
N GLU A 240 -14.38 12.14 24.24
CA GLU A 240 -13.70 11.73 23.02
C GLU A 240 -14.64 11.72 21.80
N ALA A 241 -15.85 11.16 21.94
CA ALA A 241 -16.86 11.14 20.89
C ALA A 241 -17.30 12.56 20.46
N ARG A 242 -17.38 13.49 21.42
CA ARG A 242 -17.65 14.91 21.16
C ARG A 242 -16.48 15.55 20.42
N ALA A 243 -15.26 15.41 20.93
CA ALA A 243 -14.07 15.96 20.30
C ALA A 243 -13.88 15.48 18.85
N LEU A 244 -14.12 14.19 18.57
CA LEU A 244 -14.05 13.63 17.21
C LEU A 244 -15.14 14.14 16.28
N THR A 245 -16.32 14.44 16.83
CA THR A 245 -17.39 15.10 16.07
C THR A 245 -17.01 16.54 15.73
N ASP A 246 -16.41 17.27 16.66
CA ASP A 246 -15.95 18.64 16.44
C ASP A 246 -14.81 18.69 15.41
N VAL A 247 -13.84 17.78 15.51
CA VAL A 247 -12.77 17.63 14.50
C VAL A 247 -13.35 17.43 13.10
N GLY A 248 -14.32 16.51 12.94
CA GLY A 248 -14.97 16.27 11.64
C GLY A 248 -15.69 17.49 11.07
N ASN A 249 -16.15 18.40 11.94
CA ASN A 249 -16.81 19.64 11.56
C ASN A 249 -15.84 20.80 11.31
N SER A 250 -14.64 20.79 11.91
CA SER A 250 -13.68 21.90 11.86
C SER A 250 -12.64 21.76 10.74
N PHE A 251 -12.23 20.54 10.42
CA PHE A 251 -11.25 20.27 9.35
C PHE A 251 -11.95 19.90 8.03
N MET A 252 -11.22 20.04 6.91
CA MET A 252 -11.67 19.59 5.58
C MET A 252 -11.64 18.06 5.49
N ILE A 253 -12.48 17.40 6.28
CA ILE A 253 -12.72 15.95 6.27
C ILE A 253 -14.10 15.65 5.69
N ARG A 254 -15.11 16.46 6.05
CA ARG A 254 -16.48 16.29 5.54
C ARG A 254 -16.93 17.35 4.54
N HIS A 255 -16.39 18.54 4.71
CA HIS A 255 -16.89 19.72 4.02
C HIS A 255 -15.68 20.50 3.51
N THR A 256 -15.66 20.77 2.20
CA THR A 256 -14.62 21.54 1.53
C THR A 256 -14.91 23.04 1.55
N GLU A 257 -15.74 23.49 2.49
CA GLU A 257 -16.11 24.90 2.66
C GLU A 257 -14.87 25.76 2.96
N THR A 258 -14.87 26.99 2.45
CA THR A 258 -13.73 27.94 2.48
C THR A 258 -13.24 28.33 3.87
N GLY A 259 -13.97 27.97 4.94
CA GLY A 259 -13.62 28.24 6.34
C GLY A 259 -13.03 27.05 7.11
N LYS A 260 -12.84 25.88 6.46
CA LYS A 260 -12.32 24.68 7.12
C LYS A 260 -10.80 24.56 6.97
N THR A 261 -10.14 24.01 7.99
CA THR A 261 -8.67 23.83 7.95
C THR A 261 -8.30 22.59 7.12
N PRO A 262 -7.43 22.70 6.09
CA PRO A 262 -6.99 21.56 5.31
C PRO A 262 -6.06 20.64 6.11
N ILE A 263 -6.11 19.34 5.83
CA ILE A 263 -5.16 18.35 6.36
C ILE A 263 -4.17 18.02 5.24
N SER A 264 -3.01 18.68 5.26
CA SER A 264 -2.01 18.58 4.18
C SER A 264 -0.90 17.56 4.42
N ARG A 265 -0.74 17.10 5.66
CA ARG A 265 0.34 16.19 6.08
C ARG A 265 -0.18 14.77 6.27
N SER A 266 0.52 13.79 5.69
CA SER A 266 0.16 12.38 5.83
C SER A 266 0.13 11.92 7.28
N GLU A 267 1.05 12.43 8.10
CA GLU A 267 1.13 12.06 9.52
C GLU A 267 -0.11 12.53 10.30
N HIS A 268 -0.72 13.64 9.89
CA HIS A 268 -1.98 14.11 10.49
C HIS A 268 -3.16 13.25 10.05
N VAL A 269 -3.18 12.79 8.79
CA VAL A 269 -4.19 11.84 8.29
C VAL A 269 -4.09 10.53 9.09
N ASP A 270 -2.89 9.97 9.24
CA ASP A 270 -2.67 8.75 10.01
C ASP A 270 -3.10 8.89 11.47
N TYR A 271 -2.74 10.00 12.13
CA TYR A 271 -3.14 10.28 13.51
C TYR A 271 -4.66 10.32 13.66
N LEU A 272 -5.33 11.09 12.81
CA LEU A 272 -6.79 11.26 12.87
C LEU A 272 -7.53 9.97 12.52
N PHE A 273 -7.03 9.22 11.53
CA PHE A 273 -7.58 7.90 11.18
C PHE A 273 -7.46 6.96 12.36
N HIS A 274 -6.25 6.85 12.94
CA HIS A 274 -6.01 5.97 14.08
C HIS A 274 -6.90 6.31 15.27
N ARG A 275 -6.97 7.60 15.63
CA ARG A 275 -7.77 8.09 16.76
C ARG A 275 -9.25 7.72 16.60
N LEU A 276 -9.82 7.99 15.42
CA LEU A 276 -11.22 7.66 15.15
C LEU A 276 -11.46 6.15 15.03
N PHE A 277 -10.56 5.43 14.38
CA PHE A 277 -10.67 3.99 14.20
C PHE A 277 -10.62 3.26 15.54
N ALA A 278 -9.77 3.70 16.47
CA ALA A 278 -9.64 3.11 17.80
C ALA A 278 -10.95 3.17 18.59
N ILE A 279 -11.64 4.31 18.62
CA ILE A 279 -12.92 4.41 19.30
C ILE A 279 -14.00 3.60 18.58
N ILE A 280 -14.09 3.65 17.24
CA ILE A 280 -15.07 2.86 16.49
C ILE A 280 -14.90 1.37 16.82
N ARG A 281 -13.66 0.87 16.76
CA ARG A 281 -13.34 -0.53 17.04
C ARG A 281 -13.71 -0.93 18.46
N LEU A 282 -13.42 -0.07 19.46
CA LEU A 282 -13.83 -0.30 20.85
C LEU A 282 -15.36 -0.44 20.96
N LEU A 283 -16.11 0.46 20.32
CA LEU A 283 -17.59 0.46 20.38
C LEU A 283 -18.21 -0.73 19.66
N LEU A 284 -17.66 -1.13 18.51
CA LEU A 284 -18.12 -2.31 17.78
C LEU A 284 -17.87 -3.59 18.60
N ARG A 285 -16.66 -3.77 19.14
CA ARG A 285 -16.32 -4.93 19.97
C ARG A 285 -17.19 -5.03 21.21
N SER A 286 -17.35 -3.91 21.93
CA SER A 286 -18.13 -3.88 23.17
C SER A 286 -19.62 -4.08 22.94
N SER A 287 -20.09 -3.83 21.71
CA SER A 287 -21.49 -4.06 21.34
C SER A 287 -21.72 -5.37 20.57
N GLY A 288 -20.72 -6.24 20.47
CA GLY A 288 -20.83 -7.57 19.83
C GLY A 288 -20.90 -7.53 18.30
N ARG A 289 -20.38 -6.48 17.67
CA ARG A 289 -20.53 -6.15 16.24
C ARG A 289 -19.27 -6.36 15.39
N GLY A 290 -18.33 -7.18 15.88
CA GLY A 290 -17.01 -7.30 15.26
C GLY A 290 -16.13 -6.08 15.52
N GLY A 291 -15.09 -5.87 14.70
CA GLY A 291 -14.11 -4.78 14.85
C GLY A 291 -12.70 -5.23 15.18
#